data_AF-A0A6A4T5S1-F1
#
_entry.id   AF-A0A6A4T5S1-F1
#
_cell.length_a   1.000
_cell.length_b   1.000
_cell.length_c   1.000
_cell.angle_alpha   90.00
_cell.angle_beta   90.00
_cell.angle_gamma   90.00
#
_symmetry.space_group_name_H-M   'P 1'
#
loop_
_entity.id
_entity.type
_entity.pdbx_description
1 polymer ?
#
loop_
_entity_poly.entity_id
_entity_poly.type
_entity_poly.pdbx_seq_one_letter_code
_entity_poly.pdbx_strand_id
1 'polypeptide(L)'
;MDSSPAGDRRSVKRRVKGCTVDVHPMERALVVQYEVEATILSEQGDPMIGERKECRKIIRLKSLDADTDTASLAQKVVEECRLLHPSKLLEVEQLLFYLQNRKQSNENQEKKRVSPQDFAPYAGVEVVWFCRVAVQLGDEEANINSIDEYVELLYEDVQEKIRGATLLFRLARNPDNLEELIQNETALGALARVLREDWKRSVDLATTIIHVFFCFSSFSLFRDLVTHFKIGALCMNIMEHELKSQNLRKEHEKSWRKYQSLRTKQEQLLRVSLCLLLNLAEDSRTEQKMRNKHIVHMLVKMLEREDEELLLVVVSFLKKLSIYLENKDDMVRDRPTTSCLNSAAVNQS
;
A
#
# COMPACT_ATOMS: atom_id res chain seq x y z
N MET A 1 -16.81 -67.97 -18.03
CA MET A 1 -18.03 -67.20 -17.72
C MET A 1 -17.83 -66.71 -16.29
N ASP A 2 -16.97 -65.72 -16.08
CA ASP A 2 -17.13 -64.29 -16.40
C ASP A 2 -18.20 -63.64 -15.52
N SER A 3 -17.76 -62.79 -14.58
CA SER A 3 -18.26 -61.42 -14.37
C SER A 3 -17.90 -60.93 -12.96
N SER A 4 -16.85 -60.10 -12.87
CA SER A 4 -16.63 -59.18 -11.74
C SER A 4 -17.79 -58.16 -11.67
N PRO A 5 -18.22 -57.69 -10.48
CA PRO A 5 -19.18 -56.59 -10.43
C PRO A 5 -18.46 -55.31 -10.86
N ALA A 6 -18.97 -54.72 -11.94
CA ALA A 6 -18.45 -53.51 -12.55
C ALA A 6 -18.41 -52.37 -11.54
N GLY A 7 -17.22 -51.78 -11.39
CA GLY A 7 -17.02 -50.55 -10.64
C GLY A 7 -17.90 -49.44 -11.19
N ASP A 8 -18.69 -48.86 -10.30
CA ASP A 8 -19.61 -47.77 -10.53
C ASP A 8 -18.86 -46.52 -11.03
N ARG A 9 -18.75 -46.35 -12.35
CA ARG A 9 -18.10 -45.20 -12.98
C ARG A 9 -19.05 -44.00 -12.95
N ARG A 10 -19.08 -43.29 -11.81
CA ARG A 10 -19.63 -41.92 -11.75
C ARG A 10 -18.84 -41.02 -12.72
N SER A 11 -19.42 -40.73 -13.88
CA SER A 11 -18.80 -39.82 -14.85
C SER A 11 -19.15 -38.38 -14.48
N VAL A 12 -18.13 -37.60 -14.11
CA VAL A 12 -18.26 -36.17 -13.84
C VAL A 12 -17.97 -35.41 -15.14
N LYS A 13 -19.00 -34.76 -15.71
CA LYS A 13 -18.79 -33.82 -16.83
C LYS A 13 -18.54 -32.43 -16.25
N ARG A 14 -17.37 -31.86 -16.51
CA ARG A 14 -17.03 -30.47 -16.14
C ARG A 14 -17.36 -29.55 -17.32
N ARG A 15 -18.21 -28.54 -17.09
CA ARG A 15 -18.51 -27.49 -18.06
C ARG A 15 -17.97 -26.16 -17.54
N VAL A 16 -17.38 -25.37 -18.42
CA VAL A 16 -16.94 -24.00 -18.11
C VAL A 16 -18.03 -23.04 -18.55
N LYS A 17 -18.46 -22.13 -17.68
CA LYS A 17 -19.52 -21.15 -17.92
C LYS A 17 -19.06 -19.77 -17.43
N GLY A 18 -19.49 -18.71 -18.11
CA GLY A 18 -19.19 -17.32 -17.75
C GLY A 18 -17.69 -17.02 -17.76
N CYS A 19 -17.15 -16.51 -18.86
CA CYS A 19 -15.74 -16.11 -18.96
C CYS A 19 -15.65 -14.59 -19.05
N THR A 20 -15.10 -13.94 -18.02
CA THR A 20 -14.77 -12.51 -18.00
C THR A 20 -13.25 -12.33 -17.98
N VAL A 21 -12.77 -11.28 -18.65
CA VAL A 21 -11.34 -10.99 -18.80
C VAL A 21 -11.09 -9.56 -18.33
N ASP A 22 -10.16 -9.41 -17.39
CA ASP A 22 -9.76 -8.12 -16.83
C ASP A 22 -8.24 -7.97 -16.84
N VAL A 23 -7.76 -6.75 -16.61
CA VAL A 23 -6.33 -6.47 -16.44
C VAL A 23 -5.88 -6.72 -14.99
N HIS A 24 -4.67 -7.25 -14.81
CA HIS A 24 -4.10 -7.39 -13.48
C HIS A 24 -3.78 -6.00 -12.89
N PRO A 25 -4.15 -5.72 -11.63
CA PRO A 25 -3.93 -4.40 -11.03
C PRO A 25 -2.47 -3.99 -10.91
N MET A 26 -1.51 -4.93 -10.92
CA MET A 26 -0.09 -4.65 -10.66
C MET A 26 0.90 -5.22 -11.68
N GLU A 27 0.48 -6.20 -12.49
CA GLU A 27 1.38 -6.93 -13.41
C GLU A 27 0.94 -6.67 -14.85
N ARG A 28 1.85 -6.85 -15.81
CA ARG A 28 1.50 -6.97 -17.24
C ARG A 28 0.87 -8.35 -17.48
N ALA A 29 -0.34 -8.53 -16.97
CA ALA A 29 -1.05 -9.80 -17.02
C ALA A 29 -2.55 -9.59 -17.18
N LEU A 30 -3.22 -10.58 -17.76
CA LEU A 30 -4.68 -10.64 -17.85
C LEU A 30 -5.21 -11.63 -16.82
N VAL A 31 -6.32 -11.30 -16.19
CA VAL A 31 -7.03 -12.14 -15.24
C VAL A 31 -8.29 -12.65 -15.92
N VAL A 32 -8.37 -13.97 -16.09
CA VAL A 32 -9.55 -14.65 -16.65
C VAL A 32 -10.32 -15.30 -15.51
N GLN A 33 -11.53 -14.83 -15.26
CA GLN A 33 -12.45 -15.44 -14.29
C GLN A 33 -13.41 -16.37 -15.03
N TYR A 34 -13.59 -17.57 -14.50
CA TYR A 34 -14.47 -18.57 -15.09
C TYR A 34 -15.13 -19.46 -14.03
N GLU A 35 -16.34 -19.91 -14.31
CA GLU A 35 -17.08 -20.82 -13.44
C GLU A 35 -16.98 -22.25 -13.97
N VAL A 36 -16.70 -23.22 -13.10
CA VAL A 36 -16.72 -24.64 -13.43
C VAL A 36 -17.95 -25.29 -12.76
N GLU A 37 -18.87 -25.79 -13.58
CA GLU A 37 -20.01 -26.59 -13.14
C GLU A 37 -19.67 -28.09 -13.31
N ALA A 38 -19.69 -28.83 -12.20
CA ALA A 38 -19.62 -30.30 -12.23
C ALA A 38 -21.04 -30.87 -12.32
N THR A 39 -21.36 -31.56 -13.42
CA THR A 39 -22.62 -32.32 -13.51
C THR A 39 -22.36 -33.75 -13.06
N ILE A 40 -23.09 -34.19 -12.03
CA ILE A 40 -23.04 -35.56 -11.52
C ILE A 40 -24.31 -36.26 -12.02
N LEU A 41 -24.14 -37.36 -12.74
CA LEU A 41 -25.27 -38.19 -13.18
C LEU A 41 -25.73 -39.04 -11.99
N SER A 42 -27.03 -39.00 -11.69
CA SER A 42 -27.64 -39.90 -10.69
C SER A 42 -27.73 -41.33 -11.22
N GLU A 43 -27.99 -42.31 -10.33
CA GLU A 43 -28.22 -43.73 -10.71
C GLU A 43 -29.37 -43.92 -11.71
N GLN A 44 -30.23 -42.91 -11.90
CA GLN A 44 -31.36 -42.92 -12.83
C GLN A 44 -31.09 -42.17 -14.15
N GLY A 45 -29.88 -41.64 -14.36
CA GLY A 45 -29.48 -40.98 -15.61
C GLY A 45 -29.88 -39.50 -15.73
N ASP A 46 -30.53 -38.93 -14.73
CA ASP A 46 -30.88 -37.50 -14.70
C ASP A 46 -29.67 -36.64 -14.29
N PRO A 47 -29.42 -35.49 -14.97
CA PRO A 47 -28.34 -34.59 -14.62
C PRO A 47 -28.66 -33.82 -13.34
N MET A 48 -27.98 -34.13 -12.23
CA MET A 48 -27.96 -33.24 -11.07
C MET A 48 -26.82 -32.21 -11.22
N ILE A 49 -27.17 -30.94 -11.05
CA ILE A 49 -26.21 -29.83 -10.99
C ILE A 49 -25.43 -29.98 -9.67
N GLY A 50 -24.13 -30.24 -9.76
CA GLY A 50 -23.22 -30.27 -8.61
C GLY A 50 -22.73 -28.87 -8.22
N GLU A 51 -21.71 -28.84 -7.36
CA GLU A 51 -21.10 -27.60 -6.87
C GLU A 51 -20.56 -26.72 -8.01
N ARG A 52 -20.81 -25.42 -7.88
CA ARG A 52 -20.25 -24.35 -8.70
C ARG A 52 -18.98 -23.83 -8.05
N LYS A 53 -17.88 -23.79 -8.81
CA LYS A 53 -16.62 -23.24 -8.32
C LYS A 53 -16.16 -22.11 -9.23
N GLU A 54 -16.05 -20.92 -8.67
CA GLU A 54 -15.41 -19.78 -9.31
C GLU A 54 -13.88 -19.97 -9.30
N CYS A 55 -13.27 -19.82 -10.46
CA CYS A 55 -11.85 -20.02 -10.68
C CYS A 55 -11.26 -18.79 -11.37
N ARG A 56 -10.00 -18.47 -11.06
CA ARG A 56 -9.22 -17.43 -11.73
C ARG A 56 -7.98 -18.01 -12.40
N LYS A 57 -7.64 -17.54 -13.59
CA LYS A 57 -6.39 -17.84 -14.29
C LYS A 57 -5.68 -16.54 -14.64
N ILE A 58 -4.40 -16.44 -14.29
CA ILE A 58 -3.56 -15.27 -14.61
C ILE A 58 -2.70 -15.61 -15.83
N ILE A 59 -2.77 -14.78 -16.87
CA ILE A 59 -1.97 -14.88 -18.10
C ILE A 59 -0.91 -13.79 -18.06
N ARG A 60 0.33 -14.15 -17.69
CA ARG A 60 1.47 -13.22 -17.62
C ARG A 60 2.07 -12.96 -19.00
N LEU A 61 2.20 -11.70 -19.38
CA LEU A 61 2.72 -11.27 -20.68
C LEU A 61 4.21 -10.95 -20.54
N LYS A 62 5.07 -11.81 -21.11
CA LYS A 62 6.53 -11.70 -20.95
C LYS A 62 7.18 -10.57 -21.76
N SER A 63 6.49 -9.99 -22.74
CA SER A 63 7.08 -9.07 -23.73
C SER A 63 6.09 -7.99 -24.22
N LEU A 64 5.40 -7.32 -23.30
CA LEU A 64 4.50 -6.21 -23.64
C LEU A 64 5.22 -4.85 -23.44
N ASP A 65 5.90 -4.34 -24.45
CA ASP A 65 6.62 -3.07 -24.44
C ASP A 65 5.95 -2.01 -25.33
N ALA A 66 6.46 -0.77 -25.36
CA ALA A 66 5.81 0.36 -26.06
C ALA A 66 5.63 0.15 -27.57
N ASP A 67 6.46 -0.70 -28.17
CA ASP A 67 6.45 -1.02 -29.60
C ASP A 67 5.78 -2.37 -29.91
N THR A 68 5.23 -3.05 -28.91
CA THR A 68 4.57 -4.35 -29.12
C THR A 68 3.24 -4.18 -29.84
N ASP A 69 3.07 -4.92 -30.94
CA ASP A 69 1.78 -5.00 -31.63
C ASP A 69 0.76 -5.77 -30.77
N THR A 70 -0.17 -5.02 -30.19
CA THR A 70 -1.25 -5.52 -29.33
C THR A 70 -2.22 -6.42 -30.06
N ALA A 71 -2.40 -6.25 -31.38
CA ALA A 71 -3.34 -7.04 -32.18
C ALA A 71 -2.80 -8.47 -32.38
N SER A 72 -1.54 -8.60 -32.79
CA SER A 72 -0.87 -9.89 -32.92
C SER A 72 -0.73 -10.62 -31.57
N LEU A 73 -0.49 -9.86 -30.48
CA LEU A 73 -0.42 -10.44 -29.14
C LEU A 73 -1.79 -10.93 -28.65
N ALA A 74 -2.88 -10.20 -28.94
CA ALA A 74 -4.24 -10.61 -28.61
C ALA A 74 -4.62 -11.93 -29.28
N GLN A 75 -4.30 -12.09 -30.58
CA GLN A 75 -4.52 -13.33 -31.31
C GLN A 75 -3.79 -14.50 -30.65
N LYS A 76 -2.50 -14.33 -30.34
CA LYS A 76 -1.70 -15.36 -29.67
C LYS A 76 -2.26 -15.74 -28.29
N VAL A 77 -2.71 -14.77 -27.50
CA VAL A 77 -3.29 -15.02 -26.17
C VAL A 77 -4.60 -15.81 -26.26
N VAL A 78 -5.45 -15.51 -27.26
CA VAL A 78 -6.71 -16.24 -27.48
C VAL A 78 -6.45 -17.66 -28.01
N GLU A 79 -5.47 -17.84 -28.89
CA GLU A 79 -5.08 -19.16 -29.40
C GLU A 79 -4.46 -20.06 -28.32
N GLU A 80 -3.59 -19.51 -27.46
CA GLU A 80 -2.93 -20.26 -26.39
C GLU A 80 -3.85 -20.53 -25.19
N CYS A 81 -4.92 -19.73 -24.99
CA CYS A 81 -5.82 -19.87 -23.85
C CYS A 81 -7.16 -20.52 -24.23
N ARG A 82 -7.27 -21.84 -24.05
CA ARG A 82 -8.49 -22.65 -24.26
C ARG A 82 -9.73 -22.22 -23.45
N LEU A 83 -9.60 -21.24 -22.54
CA LEU A 83 -10.70 -20.68 -21.75
C LEU A 83 -11.33 -19.43 -22.40
N LEU A 84 -10.63 -18.82 -23.37
CA LEU A 84 -11.08 -17.62 -24.07
C LEU A 84 -11.72 -18.01 -25.40
N HIS A 85 -12.94 -17.53 -25.65
CA HIS A 85 -13.61 -17.74 -26.93
C HIS A 85 -13.13 -16.69 -27.96
N PRO A 86 -13.01 -17.02 -29.26
CA PRO A 86 -12.57 -16.07 -30.30
C PRO A 86 -13.37 -14.76 -30.36
N SER A 87 -14.62 -14.76 -29.90
CA SER A 87 -15.44 -13.55 -29.79
C SER A 87 -14.92 -12.50 -28.80
N LYS A 88 -13.98 -12.85 -27.92
CA LYS A 88 -13.37 -11.97 -26.91
C LYS A 88 -12.06 -11.34 -27.39
N LEU A 89 -11.65 -11.55 -28.64
CA LEU A 89 -10.39 -11.05 -29.20
C LEU A 89 -10.27 -9.52 -29.10
N LEU A 90 -11.32 -8.78 -29.48
CA LEU A 90 -11.32 -7.32 -29.43
C LEU A 90 -11.21 -6.78 -27.99
N GLU A 91 -11.85 -7.47 -27.04
CA GLU A 91 -11.78 -7.14 -25.60
C GLU A 91 -10.37 -7.38 -25.06
N VAL A 92 -9.74 -8.51 -25.42
CA VAL A 92 -8.35 -8.81 -25.05
C VAL A 92 -7.38 -7.78 -25.64
N GLU A 93 -7.57 -7.38 -26.90
CA GLU A 93 -6.74 -6.36 -27.55
C GLU A 93 -6.83 -5.00 -26.83
N GLN A 94 -8.04 -4.57 -26.46
CA GLN A 94 -8.26 -3.33 -25.70
C GLN A 94 -7.58 -3.37 -24.32
N LEU A 95 -7.65 -4.51 -23.62
CA LEU A 95 -7.00 -4.69 -22.31
C LEU A 95 -5.46 -4.69 -22.43
N LEU A 96 -4.92 -5.26 -23.52
CA LEU A 96 -3.49 -5.22 -23.82
C LEU A 96 -3.02 -3.80 -24.13
N PHE A 97 -3.79 -3.05 -24.92
CA PHE A 97 -3.52 -1.64 -25.21
C PHE A 97 -3.54 -0.78 -23.94
N TYR A 98 -4.51 -1.02 -23.05
CA TYR A 98 -4.55 -0.36 -21.74
C TYR A 98 -3.30 -0.68 -20.90
N LEU A 99 -2.90 -1.96 -20.83
CA LEU A 99 -1.70 -2.38 -20.09
C LEU A 99 -0.41 -1.78 -20.66
N GLN A 100 -0.33 -1.58 -21.98
CA GLN A 100 0.80 -0.96 -22.67
C GLN A 100 0.93 0.53 -22.32
N ASN A 101 -0.19 1.26 -22.34
CA ASN A 101 -0.22 2.72 -22.14
C ASN A 101 -0.31 3.17 -20.68
N ARG A 102 -0.53 2.24 -19.75
CA ARG A 102 -0.64 2.52 -18.31
C ARG A 102 0.59 3.24 -17.71
N LYS A 103 1.78 3.14 -18.33
CA LYS A 103 2.98 3.86 -17.88
C LYS A 103 3.11 5.29 -18.42
N GLN A 104 2.55 5.60 -19.60
CA GLN A 104 2.70 6.92 -20.24
C GLN A 104 1.72 7.97 -19.71
N SER A 105 0.55 7.56 -19.20
CA SER A 105 -0.48 8.51 -18.76
C SER A 105 -0.17 9.26 -17.46
N ASN A 106 0.89 8.89 -16.73
CA ASN A 106 1.24 9.49 -15.43
C ASN A 106 2.12 10.76 -15.53
N GLU A 107 2.73 11.06 -16.67
CA GLU A 107 3.58 12.27 -16.82
C GLU A 107 2.81 13.51 -17.31
N ASN A 108 1.64 13.36 -17.94
CA ASN A 108 0.92 14.47 -18.59
C ASN A 108 -0.30 15.02 -17.83
N GLN A 109 -0.55 14.58 -16.58
CA GLN A 109 -1.69 15.08 -15.78
C GLN A 109 -1.33 16.05 -14.64
N GLU A 110 -0.07 16.47 -14.48
CA GLU A 110 0.35 17.45 -13.45
C GLU A 110 -0.07 18.92 -13.74
N LYS A 111 -0.96 19.17 -14.70
CA LYS A 111 -1.53 20.51 -14.95
C LYS A 111 -3.05 20.49 -15.06
N LYS A 112 -3.74 19.99 -14.04
CA LYS A 112 -5.12 20.41 -13.76
C LYS A 112 -5.19 21.01 -12.36
N ARG A 113 -5.49 22.31 -12.34
CA ARG A 113 -5.85 23.08 -11.14
C ARG A 113 -6.94 22.31 -10.39
N VAL A 114 -6.64 21.91 -9.17
CA VAL A 114 -7.60 21.21 -8.30
C VAL A 114 -8.67 22.21 -7.87
N SER A 115 -9.93 21.92 -8.22
CA SER A 115 -11.10 22.63 -7.70
C SER A 115 -11.38 22.16 -6.25
N PRO A 116 -11.79 23.03 -5.32
CA PRO A 116 -11.89 22.72 -3.88
C PRO A 116 -12.93 21.68 -3.44
N GLN A 117 -13.57 20.93 -4.34
CA GLN A 117 -14.76 20.13 -4.01
C GLN A 117 -14.61 18.61 -4.12
N ASP A 118 -13.47 18.08 -4.59
CA ASP A 118 -13.27 16.62 -4.66
C ASP A 118 -11.99 16.19 -3.92
N PHE A 119 -11.99 16.34 -2.59
CA PHE A 119 -11.02 15.64 -1.75
C PHE A 119 -11.41 14.15 -1.69
N ALA A 120 -10.93 13.37 -2.67
CA ALA A 120 -11.01 11.92 -2.61
C ALA A 120 -10.36 11.40 -1.31
N PRO A 121 -10.88 10.31 -0.72
CA PRO A 121 -10.34 9.75 0.52
C PRO A 121 -8.86 9.42 0.35
N TYR A 122 -8.08 9.73 1.41
CA TYR A 122 -6.64 9.52 1.54
C TYR A 122 -6.14 8.14 1.04
N ALA A 123 -6.99 7.12 1.04
CA ALA A 123 -6.75 5.76 0.54
C ALA A 123 -6.16 5.68 -0.89
N GLY A 124 -6.50 6.61 -1.80
CA GLY A 124 -5.94 6.60 -3.17
C GLY A 124 -4.46 7.00 -3.24
N VAL A 125 -3.99 7.81 -2.29
CA VAL A 125 -2.61 8.33 -2.23
C VAL A 125 -1.66 7.27 -1.64
N GLU A 126 -2.17 6.43 -0.73
CA GLU A 126 -1.40 5.32 -0.14
C GLU A 126 -0.88 4.36 -1.21
N VAL A 127 -1.71 3.99 -2.19
CA VAL A 127 -1.35 3.04 -3.25
C VAL A 127 -0.20 3.56 -4.12
N VAL A 128 -0.29 4.82 -4.56
CA VAL A 128 0.75 5.47 -5.38
C VAL A 128 2.06 5.53 -4.61
N TRP A 129 1.98 5.82 -3.32
CA TRP A 129 3.15 5.90 -2.47
C TRP A 129 3.78 4.53 -2.19
N PHE A 130 2.98 3.49 -1.91
CA PHE A 130 3.46 2.12 -1.81
C PHE A 130 4.16 1.66 -3.09
N CYS A 131 3.67 2.07 -4.26
CA CYS A 131 4.34 1.80 -5.54
C CYS A 131 5.69 2.51 -5.65
N ARG A 132 5.79 3.80 -5.33
CA ARG A 132 7.08 4.54 -5.36
C ARG A 132 8.11 3.93 -4.39
N VAL A 133 7.67 3.57 -3.19
CA VAL A 133 8.52 2.92 -2.18
C VAL A 133 8.99 1.55 -2.66
N ALA A 134 8.11 0.75 -3.26
CA ALA A 134 8.47 -0.56 -3.81
C ALA A 134 9.51 -0.46 -4.93
N VAL A 135 9.38 0.53 -5.83
CA VAL A 135 10.36 0.79 -6.91
C VAL A 135 11.74 1.15 -6.34
N GLN A 136 11.79 1.86 -5.21
CA GLN A 136 13.05 2.28 -4.58
C GLN A 136 13.85 1.13 -3.95
N LEU A 137 13.20 0.01 -3.60
CA LEU A 137 13.74 -0.97 -2.66
C LEU A 137 14.42 -2.20 -3.31
N GLY A 138 14.53 -2.28 -4.64
CA GLY A 138 15.22 -3.37 -5.37
C GLY A 138 14.31 -4.54 -5.81
N ASP A 139 14.84 -5.56 -6.46
CA ASP A 139 14.06 -6.65 -7.10
C ASP A 139 14.08 -7.99 -6.34
N GLU A 140 14.61 -8.03 -5.11
CA GLU A 140 14.68 -9.27 -4.32
C GLU A 140 13.28 -9.77 -3.92
N GLU A 141 12.86 -10.93 -4.41
CA GLU A 141 11.58 -11.54 -4.03
C GLU A 141 11.63 -12.02 -2.57
N ALA A 142 10.61 -11.63 -1.78
CA ALA A 142 10.48 -12.07 -0.40
C ALA A 142 9.60 -13.33 -0.32
N ASN A 143 10.02 -14.31 0.48
CA ASN A 143 9.30 -15.55 0.73
C ASN A 143 8.87 -15.60 2.20
N ILE A 144 7.59 -15.91 2.45
CA ILE A 144 7.03 -15.96 3.79
C ILE A 144 7.70 -17.03 4.67
N ASN A 145 8.25 -18.08 4.06
CA ASN A 145 8.94 -19.16 4.78
C ASN A 145 10.34 -18.77 5.28
N SER A 146 10.87 -17.61 4.88
CA SER A 146 12.22 -17.15 5.21
C SER A 146 12.23 -16.02 6.24
N ILE A 147 11.16 -15.87 7.04
CA ILE A 147 11.07 -14.79 8.05
C ILE A 147 12.26 -14.83 9.01
N ASP A 148 12.67 -16.00 9.50
CA ASP A 148 13.76 -16.12 10.46
C ASP A 148 15.09 -15.60 9.89
N GLU A 149 15.40 -15.90 8.63
CA GLU A 149 16.57 -15.36 7.93
C GLU A 149 16.51 -13.83 7.84
N TYR A 150 15.32 -13.26 7.58
CA TYR A 150 15.14 -11.81 7.51
C TYR A 150 15.29 -11.14 8.88
N VAL A 151 14.93 -11.85 9.96
CA VAL A 151 15.12 -11.39 11.34
C VAL A 151 16.58 -11.39 11.73
N GLU A 152 17.37 -12.37 11.31
CA GLU A 152 18.83 -12.40 11.54
C GLU A 152 19.51 -11.14 10.99
N LEU A 153 19.13 -10.70 9.78
CA LEU A 153 19.64 -9.47 9.18
C LEU A 153 19.39 -8.21 10.05
N LEU A 154 18.38 -8.22 10.93
CA LEU A 154 18.08 -7.10 11.84
C LEU A 154 19.08 -6.96 13.00
N TYR A 155 19.99 -7.91 13.17
CA TYR A 155 21.05 -7.89 14.19
C TYR A 155 22.40 -7.43 13.64
N GLU A 156 22.54 -7.36 12.32
CA GLU A 156 23.77 -7.00 11.62
C GLU A 156 23.95 -5.46 11.50
N ASP A 157 24.76 -5.03 10.53
CA ASP A 157 25.01 -3.62 10.26
C ASP A 157 23.78 -2.91 9.64
N VAL A 158 23.90 -1.60 9.46
CA VAL A 158 22.77 -0.76 9.02
C VAL A 158 22.27 -1.14 7.62
N GLN A 159 23.13 -1.60 6.70
CA GLN A 159 22.70 -1.99 5.36
C GLN A 159 21.91 -3.30 5.39
N GLU A 160 22.40 -4.31 6.11
CA GLU A 160 21.68 -5.58 6.28
C GLU A 160 20.37 -5.39 7.04
N LYS A 161 20.33 -4.52 8.05
CA LYS A 161 19.08 -4.12 8.72
C LYS A 161 18.06 -3.53 7.75
N ILE A 162 18.49 -2.64 6.85
CA ILE A 162 17.61 -2.06 5.83
C ILE A 162 17.08 -3.17 4.92
N ARG A 163 17.95 -4.10 4.50
CA ARG A 163 17.58 -5.23 3.66
C ARG A 163 16.57 -6.17 4.35
N GLY A 164 16.85 -6.62 5.57
CA GLY A 164 15.93 -7.45 6.35
C GLY A 164 14.57 -6.79 6.59
N ALA A 165 14.56 -5.51 6.99
CA ALA A 165 13.33 -4.74 7.15
C ALA A 165 12.55 -4.59 5.83
N THR A 166 13.25 -4.46 4.71
CA THR A 166 12.66 -4.35 3.37
C THR A 166 12.00 -5.65 2.94
N LEU A 167 12.63 -6.80 3.18
CA LEU A 167 12.07 -8.11 2.87
C LEU A 167 10.81 -8.38 3.70
N LEU A 168 10.84 -8.08 5.00
CA LEU A 168 9.67 -8.15 5.87
C LEU A 168 8.55 -7.20 5.42
N PHE A 169 8.91 -5.99 4.99
CA PHE A 169 7.94 -5.05 4.42
C PHE A 169 7.28 -5.58 3.15
N ARG A 170 8.04 -6.18 2.23
CA ARG A 170 7.48 -6.80 1.02
C ARG A 170 6.44 -7.86 1.35
N LEU A 171 6.71 -8.70 2.35
CA LEU A 171 5.75 -9.69 2.82
C LEU A 171 4.49 -9.01 3.36
N ALA A 172 4.65 -7.99 4.20
CA ALA A 172 3.54 -7.26 4.82
C ALA A 172 2.66 -6.47 3.85
N ARG A 173 3.11 -6.23 2.61
CA ARG A 173 2.29 -5.58 1.56
C ARG A 173 1.18 -6.48 1.05
N ASN A 174 1.33 -7.81 1.17
CA ASN A 174 0.27 -8.74 0.83
C ASN A 174 -0.60 -8.99 2.08
N PRO A 175 -1.90 -8.62 2.07
CA PRO A 175 -2.78 -8.85 3.21
C PRO A 175 -2.84 -10.32 3.65
N ASP A 176 -2.74 -11.27 2.70
CA ASP A 176 -2.76 -12.71 2.99
C ASP A 176 -1.58 -13.13 3.90
N ASN A 177 -0.43 -12.47 3.77
CA ASN A 177 0.75 -12.76 4.58
C ASN A 177 0.67 -12.14 5.98
N LEU A 178 -0.21 -11.16 6.21
CA LEU A 178 -0.30 -10.46 7.51
C LEU A 178 -0.76 -11.40 8.62
N GLU A 179 -1.63 -12.37 8.32
CA GLU A 179 -2.09 -13.38 9.28
C GLU A 179 -0.98 -14.31 9.77
N GLU A 180 0.03 -14.57 8.94
CA GLU A 180 1.20 -15.36 9.31
C GLU A 180 2.23 -14.47 10.03
N LEU A 181 2.49 -13.27 9.50
CA LEU A 181 3.45 -12.33 10.10
C LEU A 181 3.05 -11.88 11.51
N ILE A 182 1.76 -11.73 11.80
CA ILE A 182 1.30 -11.36 13.16
C ILE A 182 1.61 -12.45 14.19
N GLN A 183 1.68 -13.72 13.77
CA GLN A 183 2.05 -14.83 14.67
C GLN A 183 3.55 -14.82 14.99
N ASN A 184 4.36 -14.17 14.15
CA ASN A 184 5.80 -14.05 14.35
C ASN A 184 6.13 -12.81 15.22
N GLU A 185 5.84 -12.91 16.52
CA GLU A 185 6.12 -11.84 17.48
C GLU A 185 7.61 -11.49 17.58
N THR A 186 8.50 -12.45 17.30
CA THR A 186 9.95 -12.26 17.28
C THR A 186 10.37 -11.28 16.19
N ALA A 187 9.84 -11.41 14.96
CA ALA A 187 10.12 -10.48 13.88
C ALA A 187 9.61 -9.07 14.19
N LEU A 188 8.37 -8.96 14.68
CA LEU A 188 7.78 -7.67 15.04
C LEU A 188 8.49 -7.01 16.22
N GLY A 189 8.90 -7.81 17.21
CA GLY A 189 9.69 -7.37 18.34
C GLY A 189 11.08 -6.86 17.91
N ALA A 190 11.75 -7.57 17.01
CA ALA A 190 13.02 -7.16 16.44
C ALA A 190 12.91 -5.84 15.68
N LEU A 191 11.91 -5.70 14.80
CA LEU A 191 11.63 -4.45 14.07
C LEU A 191 11.35 -3.28 15.04
N ALA A 192 10.52 -3.50 16.06
CA ALA A 192 10.21 -2.47 17.04
C ALA A 192 11.43 -2.06 17.89
N ARG A 193 12.33 -3.01 18.20
CA ARG A 193 13.62 -2.75 18.87
C ARG A 193 14.54 -1.91 17.98
N VAL A 194 14.74 -2.32 16.73
CA VAL A 194 15.57 -1.59 15.76
C VAL A 194 15.03 -0.17 15.55
N LEU A 195 13.72 0.01 15.43
CA LEU A 195 13.12 1.35 15.34
C LEU A 195 13.35 2.18 16.61
N ARG A 196 13.40 1.57 17.80
CA ARG A 196 13.70 2.30 19.05
C ARG A 196 15.14 2.79 19.11
N GLU A 197 16.07 1.97 18.68
CA GLU A 197 17.52 2.17 18.86
C GLU A 197 18.16 2.95 17.70
N ASP A 198 17.77 2.64 16.46
CA ASP A 198 18.50 3.03 15.25
C ASP A 198 17.79 4.07 14.37
N TRP A 199 16.58 4.53 14.72
CA TRP A 199 15.81 5.43 13.85
C TRP A 199 16.52 6.76 13.53
N LYS A 200 17.40 7.25 14.41
CA LYS A 200 18.21 8.45 14.18
C LYS A 200 19.42 8.19 13.28
N ARG A 201 19.87 6.93 13.18
CA ARG A 201 21.07 6.55 12.42
C ARG A 201 20.75 6.44 10.93
N SER A 202 19.56 5.97 10.58
CA SER A 202 19.10 5.85 9.20
C SER A 202 17.62 6.16 9.06
N VAL A 203 17.32 7.24 8.33
CA VAL A 203 15.95 7.65 7.99
C VAL A 203 15.28 6.60 7.10
N ASP A 204 16.04 5.98 6.20
CA ASP A 204 15.53 4.94 5.30
C ASP A 204 15.09 3.71 6.10
N LEU A 205 15.92 3.26 7.05
CA LEU A 205 15.61 2.14 7.94
C LEU A 205 14.34 2.42 8.77
N ALA A 206 14.27 3.61 9.39
CA ALA A 206 13.09 4.02 10.15
C ALA A 206 11.84 4.02 9.27
N THR A 207 11.93 4.57 8.06
CA THR A 207 10.82 4.66 7.11
C THR A 207 10.31 3.27 6.76
N THR A 208 11.20 2.35 6.38
CA THR A 208 10.85 0.96 6.03
C THR A 208 10.19 0.22 7.20
N ILE A 209 10.71 0.36 8.42
CA ILE A 209 10.11 -0.31 9.58
C ILE A 209 8.71 0.24 9.88
N ILE A 210 8.51 1.56 9.81
CA ILE A 210 7.18 2.14 10.03
C ILE A 210 6.21 1.69 8.93
N HIS A 211 6.67 1.52 7.70
CA HIS A 211 5.85 0.94 6.63
C HIS A 211 5.33 -0.47 6.94
N VAL A 212 6.14 -1.33 7.57
CA VAL A 212 5.68 -2.66 8.02
C VAL A 212 4.50 -2.49 8.98
N PHE A 213 4.66 -1.68 10.03
CA PHE A 213 3.61 -1.45 11.03
C PHE A 213 2.41 -0.68 10.47
N PHE A 214 2.62 0.12 9.44
CA PHE A 214 1.56 0.81 8.74
C PHE A 214 0.63 -0.17 8.01
N CYS A 215 1.19 -1.21 7.34
CA CYS A 215 0.39 -2.29 6.75
C CYS A 215 -0.52 -2.95 7.79
N PHE A 216 -0.01 -3.24 9.01
CA PHE A 216 -0.84 -3.74 10.10
C PHE A 216 -1.91 -2.72 10.54
N SER A 217 -1.54 -1.44 10.71
CA SER A 217 -2.48 -0.41 11.19
C SER A 217 -3.70 -0.17 10.30
N SER A 218 -3.58 -0.54 9.01
CA SER A 218 -4.64 -0.41 8.01
C SER A 218 -5.85 -1.31 8.32
N PHE A 219 -5.65 -2.38 9.08
CA PHE A 219 -6.69 -3.27 9.54
C PHE A 219 -6.98 -3.04 11.02
N SER A 220 -8.23 -2.76 11.37
CA SER A 220 -8.65 -2.52 12.76
C SER A 220 -8.27 -3.67 13.69
N LEU A 221 -8.34 -4.92 13.21
CA LEU A 221 -7.96 -6.13 13.95
C LEU A 221 -6.51 -6.12 14.44
N PHE A 222 -5.60 -5.47 13.71
CA PHE A 222 -4.17 -5.49 14.04
C PHE A 222 -3.69 -4.21 14.74
N ARG A 223 -4.57 -3.24 15.02
CA ARG A 223 -4.17 -1.97 15.66
C ARG A 223 -3.72 -2.15 17.11
N ASP A 224 -4.26 -3.13 17.82
CA ASP A 224 -3.84 -3.48 19.17
C ASP A 224 -2.38 -3.96 19.21
N LEU A 225 -1.95 -4.71 18.19
CA LEU A 225 -0.56 -5.14 18.00
C LEU A 225 0.39 -3.94 17.83
N VAL A 226 0.02 -2.99 16.97
CA VAL A 226 0.82 -1.78 16.73
C VAL A 226 0.95 -0.95 18.01
N THR A 227 -0.12 -0.89 18.81
CA THR A 227 -0.14 -0.22 20.11
C THR A 227 0.68 -0.97 21.15
N HIS A 228 0.63 -2.32 21.16
CA HIS A 228 1.40 -3.19 22.05
C HIS A 228 2.92 -2.95 21.91
N PHE A 229 3.42 -2.88 20.68
CA PHE A 229 4.84 -2.57 20.42
C PHE A 229 5.22 -1.09 20.62
N LYS A 230 4.25 -0.24 21.00
CA LYS A 230 4.38 1.21 21.22
C LYS A 230 4.82 1.98 19.99
N ILE A 231 4.48 1.51 18.79
CA ILE A 231 4.92 2.12 17.53
C ILE A 231 4.35 3.53 17.35
N GLY A 232 3.09 3.76 17.76
CA GLY A 232 2.51 5.11 17.76
C GLY A 232 3.31 6.10 18.62
N ALA A 233 3.79 5.69 19.79
CA ALA A 233 4.63 6.55 20.62
C ALA A 233 5.99 6.87 19.97
N LEU A 234 6.56 5.92 19.23
CA LEU A 234 7.80 6.15 18.46
C LEU A 234 7.58 7.14 17.32
N CYS A 235 6.47 7.01 16.59
CA CYS A 235 6.09 7.95 15.52
C CYS A 235 5.94 9.38 16.06
N MET A 236 5.28 9.55 17.22
CA MET A 236 5.18 10.85 17.90
C MET A 236 6.56 11.45 18.22
N ASN A 237 7.49 10.64 18.74
CA ASN A 237 8.84 11.09 19.08
C ASN A 237 9.65 11.48 17.84
N ILE A 238 9.48 10.75 16.73
CA ILE A 238 10.11 11.08 15.43
C ILE A 238 9.60 12.44 14.94
N MET A 239 8.29 12.67 14.99
CA MET A 239 7.69 13.96 14.62
C MET A 239 8.24 15.12 15.43
N GLU A 240 8.27 14.98 16.76
CA GLU A 240 8.80 16.01 17.66
C GLU A 240 10.26 16.34 17.34
N HIS A 241 11.08 15.31 17.12
CA HIS A 241 12.49 15.48 16.77
C HIS A 241 12.68 16.22 15.44
N GLU A 242 11.93 15.86 14.40
CA GLU A 242 12.00 16.52 13.11
C GLU A 242 11.56 17.99 13.18
N LEU A 243 10.51 18.29 13.95
CA LEU A 243 10.05 19.66 14.18
C LEU A 243 11.04 20.51 14.98
N LYS A 244 11.82 19.89 15.88
CA LYS A 244 12.91 20.56 16.59
C LYS A 244 14.13 20.78 15.69
N SER A 245 14.48 19.79 14.87
CA SER A 245 15.61 19.87 13.93
C SER A 245 15.40 20.95 12.86
N GLN A 246 14.16 21.17 12.40
CA GLN A 246 13.84 22.24 11.47
C GLN A 246 14.16 23.64 11.99
N ASN A 247 13.96 23.90 13.28
CA ASN A 247 14.27 25.20 13.87
C ASN A 247 15.78 25.49 13.83
N LEU A 248 16.62 24.47 14.06
CA LEU A 248 18.09 24.58 14.06
C LEU A 248 18.68 24.65 12.65
N ARG A 249 18.00 24.09 11.65
CA ARG A 249 18.47 24.06 10.26
C ARG A 249 18.35 25.40 9.53
N LYS A 250 17.52 26.32 10.03
CA LYS A 250 17.44 27.71 9.53
C LYS A 250 18.76 28.48 9.76
N GLU A 251 19.70 27.96 10.54
CA GLU A 251 20.97 28.63 10.88
C GLU A 251 22.20 28.13 10.08
N HIS A 252 22.13 27.01 9.35
CA HIS A 252 23.31 26.38 8.73
C HIS A 252 23.12 26.01 7.25
N GLU A 253 23.22 27.03 6.39
CA GLU A 253 23.00 26.93 4.95
C GLU A 253 24.32 26.81 4.16
N LYS A 254 25.07 25.70 4.32
CA LYS A 254 26.36 25.51 3.61
C LYS A 254 26.53 24.22 2.81
N SER A 255 25.48 23.41 2.61
CA SER A 255 25.55 22.28 1.67
C SER A 255 24.18 21.90 1.11
N TRP A 256 23.66 22.74 0.20
CA TRP A 256 22.30 22.68 -0.35
C TRP A 256 21.90 21.31 -0.93
N ARG A 257 22.78 20.65 -1.71
CA ARG A 257 22.43 19.39 -2.42
C ARG A 257 22.31 18.16 -1.52
N LYS A 258 23.22 17.97 -0.55
CA LYS A 258 23.13 16.86 0.42
C LYS A 258 21.98 17.06 1.42
N TYR A 259 21.66 18.33 1.70
CA TYR A 259 20.53 18.70 2.54
C TYR A 259 19.17 18.39 1.88
N GLN A 260 19.03 18.65 0.58
CA GLN A 260 17.79 18.39 -0.16
C GLN A 260 17.42 16.90 -0.17
N SER A 261 18.35 15.98 -0.48
CA SER A 261 18.04 14.55 -0.52
C SER A 261 17.69 13.99 0.86
N LEU A 262 18.37 14.43 1.92
CA LEU A 262 18.02 14.07 3.29
C LEU A 262 16.64 14.61 3.68
N ARG A 263 16.32 15.85 3.28
CA ARG A 263 15.03 16.46 3.57
C ARG A 263 13.87 15.69 2.94
N THR A 264 13.99 15.28 1.68
CA THR A 264 12.95 14.46 1.02
C THR A 264 12.72 13.15 1.77
N LYS A 265 13.80 12.47 2.21
CA LYS A 265 13.69 11.25 3.02
C LYS A 265 12.99 11.50 4.36
N GLN A 266 13.26 12.63 5.00
CA GLN A 266 12.61 12.99 6.26
C GLN A 266 11.13 13.36 6.07
N GLU A 267 10.77 14.03 4.97
CA GLU A 267 9.38 14.30 4.60
C GLU A 267 8.63 12.98 4.35
N GLN A 268 9.27 12.01 3.69
CA GLN A 268 8.73 10.66 3.55
C GLN A 268 8.54 9.93 4.90
N LEU A 269 9.54 9.99 5.79
CA LEU A 269 9.46 9.41 7.13
C LEU A 269 8.30 10.02 7.93
N LEU A 270 8.11 11.33 7.84
CA LEU A 270 7.02 12.01 8.52
C LEU A 270 5.67 11.66 7.95
N ARG A 271 5.59 11.53 6.62
CA ARG A 271 4.38 11.06 5.97
C ARG A 271 3.98 9.69 6.50
N VAL A 272 4.83 8.65 6.38
CA VAL A 272 4.49 7.29 6.89
C VAL A 272 4.07 7.31 8.35
N SER A 273 4.79 8.08 9.17
CA SER A 273 4.51 8.20 10.61
C SER A 273 3.12 8.78 10.85
N LEU A 274 2.76 9.84 10.12
CA LEU A 274 1.45 10.48 10.21
C LEU A 274 0.32 9.57 9.71
N CYS A 275 0.53 8.81 8.63
CA CYS A 275 -0.47 7.85 8.15
C CYS A 275 -0.78 6.80 9.21
N LEU A 276 0.26 6.22 9.81
CA LEU A 276 0.11 5.23 10.86
C LEU A 276 -0.63 5.83 12.06
N LEU A 277 -0.26 7.03 12.50
CA LEU A 277 -0.94 7.70 13.61
C LEU A 277 -2.40 8.02 13.28
N LEU A 278 -2.70 8.40 12.03
CA LEU A 278 -4.06 8.67 11.56
C LEU A 278 -4.94 7.42 11.65
N ASN A 279 -4.42 6.26 11.23
CA ASN A 279 -5.09 4.97 11.35
C ASN A 279 -5.33 4.59 12.83
N LEU A 280 -4.33 4.79 13.68
CA LEU A 280 -4.45 4.52 15.12
C LEU A 280 -5.44 5.47 15.83
N ALA A 281 -5.57 6.72 15.36
CA ALA A 281 -6.48 7.70 15.92
C ALA A 281 -7.96 7.38 15.64
N GLU A 282 -8.29 6.37 14.83
CA GLU A 282 -9.67 5.87 14.75
C GLU A 282 -10.19 5.37 16.11
N ASP A 283 -9.31 4.84 16.97
CA ASP A 283 -9.65 4.57 18.37
C ASP A 283 -9.61 5.86 19.20
N SER A 284 -10.73 6.25 19.79
CA SER A 284 -10.86 7.51 20.55
C SER A 284 -9.94 7.56 21.77
N ARG A 285 -9.63 6.42 22.40
CA ARG A 285 -8.70 6.40 23.55
C ARG A 285 -7.27 6.72 23.11
N THR A 286 -6.88 6.18 21.96
CA THR A 286 -5.58 6.43 21.34
C THR A 286 -5.48 7.86 20.83
N GLU A 287 -6.54 8.39 20.20
CA GLU A 287 -6.64 9.79 19.80
C GLU A 287 -6.42 10.73 21.00
N GLN A 288 -7.10 10.48 22.12
CA GLN A 288 -6.94 11.29 23.34
C GLN A 288 -5.51 11.23 23.89
N LYS A 289 -4.84 10.06 23.84
CA LYS A 289 -3.43 9.94 24.22
C LYS A 289 -2.51 10.76 23.33
N MET A 290 -2.78 10.82 22.01
CA MET A 290 -2.02 11.65 21.08
C MET A 290 -2.24 13.14 21.34
N ARG A 291 -3.50 13.54 21.62
CA ARG A 291 -3.84 14.91 22.02
C ARG A 291 -3.09 15.36 23.27
N ASN A 292 -3.04 14.51 24.31
CA ASN A 292 -2.30 14.79 25.54
C ASN A 292 -0.79 14.96 25.31
N LYS A 293 -0.28 14.50 24.16
CA LYS A 293 1.10 14.71 23.70
C LYS A 293 1.21 15.80 22.62
N HIS A 294 0.25 16.71 22.57
CA HIS A 294 0.26 17.89 21.71
C HIS A 294 0.33 17.58 20.20
N ILE A 295 -0.32 16.49 19.73
CA ILE A 295 -0.39 16.17 18.29
C ILE A 295 -0.97 17.33 17.47
N VAL A 296 -1.99 18.03 18.00
CA VAL A 296 -2.61 19.18 17.33
C VAL A 296 -1.58 20.27 17.05
N HIS A 297 -0.80 20.66 18.06
CA HIS A 297 0.27 21.64 17.94
C HIS A 297 1.29 21.25 16.87
N MET A 298 1.75 19.99 16.90
CA MET A 298 2.72 19.47 15.94
C MET A 298 2.19 19.51 14.51
N LEU A 299 0.93 19.10 14.30
CA LEU A 299 0.28 19.14 12.99
C LEU A 299 0.12 20.56 12.46
N VAL A 300 -0.31 21.51 13.31
CA VAL A 300 -0.42 22.93 12.92
C VAL A 300 0.94 23.49 12.52
N LYS A 301 2.01 23.18 13.27
CA LYS A 301 3.38 23.58 12.91
C LYS A 301 3.84 22.96 11.58
N MET A 302 3.42 21.74 11.27
CA MET A 302 3.76 21.08 10.00
C MET A 302 3.10 21.74 8.77
N LEU A 303 2.07 22.58 8.96
CA LEU A 303 1.47 23.36 7.86
C LEU A 303 2.43 24.42 7.29
N GLU A 304 3.52 24.75 7.98
CA GLU A 304 4.58 25.65 7.48
C GLU A 304 5.51 24.99 6.45
N ARG A 305 5.33 23.70 6.16
CA ARG A 305 6.14 22.95 5.18
C ARG A 305 5.61 23.14 3.76
N GLU A 306 6.47 22.88 2.78
CA GLU A 306 6.19 23.06 1.35
C GLU A 306 5.79 21.76 0.62
N ASP A 307 6.03 20.59 1.23
CA ASP A 307 5.75 19.29 0.60
C ASP A 307 4.23 19.02 0.57
N GLU A 308 3.65 19.05 -0.63
CA GLU A 308 2.20 18.93 -0.84
C GLU A 308 1.63 17.58 -0.37
N GLU A 309 2.39 16.49 -0.60
CA GLU A 309 1.97 15.14 -0.20
C GLU A 309 1.88 15.01 1.33
N LEU A 310 2.85 15.56 2.06
CA LEU A 310 2.84 15.64 3.52
C LEU A 310 1.70 16.54 4.02
N LEU A 311 1.52 17.72 3.43
CA LEU A 311 0.46 18.65 3.81
C LEU A 311 -0.93 18.03 3.67
N LEU A 312 -1.16 17.22 2.64
CA LEU A 312 -2.42 16.48 2.46
C LEU A 312 -2.71 15.57 3.66
N VAL A 313 -1.71 14.85 4.16
CA VAL A 313 -1.85 13.96 5.33
C VAL A 313 -2.10 14.78 6.58
N VAL A 314 -1.36 15.87 6.77
CA VAL A 314 -1.50 16.79 7.91
C VAL A 314 -2.92 17.36 7.96
N VAL A 315 -3.44 17.88 6.85
CA VAL A 315 -4.79 18.44 6.77
C VAL A 315 -5.85 17.36 6.99
N SER A 316 -5.65 16.15 6.45
CA SER A 316 -6.56 15.02 6.68
C SER A 316 -6.64 14.64 8.16
N PHE A 317 -5.50 14.65 8.86
CA PHE A 317 -5.46 14.37 10.29
C PHE A 317 -6.08 15.50 11.11
N LEU A 318 -5.78 16.76 10.81
CA LEU A 318 -6.43 17.91 11.45
C LEU A 318 -7.94 17.89 11.25
N LYS A 319 -8.42 17.56 10.04
CA LYS A 319 -9.85 17.41 9.75
C LYS A 319 -10.49 16.34 10.65
N LYS A 320 -9.84 15.19 10.83
CA LYS A 320 -10.31 14.15 11.75
C LYS A 320 -10.38 14.64 13.20
N LEU A 321 -9.31 15.27 13.69
CA LEU A 321 -9.26 15.78 15.08
C LEU A 321 -10.29 16.89 15.32
N SER A 322 -10.63 17.67 14.29
CA SER A 322 -11.59 18.79 14.35
C SER A 322 -13.03 18.36 14.64
N ILE A 323 -13.33 17.06 14.70
CA ILE A 323 -14.64 16.57 15.11
C ILE A 323 -14.92 17.00 16.57
N TYR A 324 -13.89 16.98 17.44
CA TYR A 324 -14.00 17.37 18.85
C TYR A 324 -13.77 18.87 19.06
N LEU A 325 -14.53 19.47 19.98
CA LEU A 325 -14.46 20.91 20.26
C LEU A 325 -13.10 21.30 20.85
N GLU A 326 -12.59 20.52 21.78
CA GLU A 326 -11.35 20.86 22.47
C GLU A 326 -10.13 20.84 21.52
N ASN A 327 -10.16 19.98 20.50
CA ASN A 327 -9.16 19.97 19.44
C ASN A 327 -9.26 21.21 18.54
N LYS A 328 -10.48 21.70 18.26
CA LYS A 328 -10.67 22.96 17.51
C LYS A 328 -10.11 24.14 18.29
N ASP A 329 -10.33 24.19 19.60
CA ASP A 329 -9.80 25.24 20.46
C ASP A 329 -8.27 25.22 20.47
N ASP A 330 -7.68 24.02 20.57
CA ASP A 330 -6.24 23.82 20.47
C ASP A 330 -5.70 24.30 19.10
N MET A 331 -6.39 24.03 17.99
CA MET A 331 -6.01 24.50 16.65
C MET A 331 -6.09 26.02 16.49
N VAL A 332 -7.11 26.66 17.07
CA VAL A 332 -7.28 28.11 17.03
C VAL A 332 -6.17 28.79 17.83
N ARG A 333 -5.86 28.27 19.02
CA ARG A 333 -4.78 28.79 19.87
C ARG A 333 -3.42 28.69 19.19
N ASP A 334 -3.17 27.59 18.51
CA ASP A 334 -1.86 27.29 17.92
C ASP A 334 -1.71 27.84 16.50
N ARG A 335 -2.68 28.62 15.99
CA ARG A 335 -2.62 29.21 14.64
C ARG A 335 -1.30 29.95 14.44
N PRO A 336 -0.58 29.72 13.33
CA PRO A 336 0.57 30.53 12.99
C PRO A 336 0.10 31.98 12.79
N THR A 337 0.60 32.89 13.62
CA THR A 337 0.38 34.33 13.45
C THR A 337 0.99 34.77 12.13
N THR A 338 0.14 34.87 11.11
CA THR A 338 0.33 35.62 9.85
C THR A 338 1.60 35.31 9.03
N SER A 339 1.46 34.44 8.02
CA SER A 339 2.19 34.60 6.74
C SER A 339 1.60 33.82 5.56
N CYS A 340 0.90 32.70 5.76
CA CYS A 340 0.56 31.80 4.64
C CYS A 340 -0.89 31.88 4.09
N LEU A 341 -1.81 32.65 4.69
CA LEU A 341 -3.19 32.77 4.16
C LEU A 341 -3.42 33.97 3.22
N ASN A 342 -2.45 34.88 3.08
CA ASN A 342 -2.61 36.08 2.25
C ASN A 342 -2.24 35.87 0.77
N SER A 343 -1.69 34.72 0.37
CA SER A 343 -1.36 34.46 -1.05
C SER A 343 -2.57 33.97 -1.88
N ALA A 344 -3.67 33.58 -1.24
CA ALA A 344 -4.89 33.14 -1.94
C ALA A 344 -5.96 34.23 -2.11
N ALA A 345 -5.79 35.41 -1.48
CA ALA A 345 -6.84 36.44 -1.40
C ALA A 345 -6.56 37.74 -2.18
N VAL A 346 -5.44 37.87 -2.90
CA VAL A 346 -5.07 39.15 -3.57
C VAL A 346 -5.23 39.14 -5.09
N ASN A 347 -5.66 38.03 -5.71
CA ASN A 347 -5.91 37.98 -7.17
C ASN A 347 -7.40 37.92 -7.56
N GLN A 348 -8.26 38.59 -6.81
CA GLN A 348 -9.59 39.00 -7.27
C GLN A 348 -9.90 40.39 -6.70
N SER A 349 -9.48 41.43 -7.41
CA SER A 349 -9.96 42.81 -7.28
C SER A 349 -9.84 43.47 -8.64
#